data_AF-A0A318TWN8-F1
#
_entry.id   AF-A0A318TWN8-F1
#
_cell.length_a   1.000
_cell.length_b   1.000
_cell.length_c   1.000
_cell.angle_alpha   90.00
_cell.angle_beta   90.00
_cell.angle_gamma   90.00
#
_symmetry.space_group_name_H-M   'P 1'
#
loop_
_entity.id
_entity.type
_entity.pdbx_description
1 polymer ?
#
loop_
_entity_poly.entity_id
_entity_poly.type
_entity_poly.pdbx_seq_one_letter_code
_entity_poly.pdbx_strand_id
1 'polypeptide(L)'
;MSLLEIIVVGLIWGGLMIYFLMPFNLELQAMPNIAFSQVFKRNSLKLIFHKKAFLALVMVVVTLYYFWQFYGSIQVYQTIHGEDGFTIVNPKEHAIYYMIGTCIYSILIYILLVLRRTYKELAITK
;
A
#
# COMPACT_ATOMS: atom_id res chain seq x y z
N MET A 1 -3.66 -5.50 -18.58
CA MET A 1 -3.73 -6.53 -17.51
C MET A 1 -5.15 -7.01 -17.40
N SER A 2 -5.34 -8.32 -17.29
CA SER A 2 -6.66 -8.89 -17.02
C SER A 2 -7.10 -8.58 -15.58
N LEU A 3 -8.41 -8.58 -15.32
CA LEU A 3 -8.94 -8.31 -13.97
C LEU A 3 -8.39 -9.31 -12.93
N LEU A 4 -8.17 -10.57 -13.33
CA LEU A 4 -7.60 -11.59 -12.47
C LEU A 4 -6.14 -11.32 -12.11
N GLU A 5 -5.32 -10.87 -13.06
CA GLU A 5 -3.94 -10.44 -12.79
C GLU A 5 -3.90 -9.29 -11.77
N ILE A 6 -4.80 -8.31 -11.92
CA ILE A 6 -4.88 -7.17 -10.99
C ILE A 6 -5.22 -7.65 -9.58
N ILE A 7 -6.16 -8.59 -9.44
CA ILE A 7 -6.53 -9.16 -8.13
C ILE A 7 -5.36 -9.92 -7.52
N VAL A 8 -4.70 -10.79 -8.29
CA VAL A 8 -3.60 -11.63 -7.80
C VAL A 8 -2.41 -10.76 -7.38
N VAL A 9 -2.00 -9.81 -8.23
CA VAL A 9 -0.92 -8.87 -7.91
C VAL A 9 -1.31 -8.01 -6.71
N GLY A 10 -2.54 -7.52 -6.65
CA GLY A 10 -3.06 -6.74 -5.54
C GLY A 10 -3.02 -7.51 -4.21
N LEU A 11 -3.38 -8.79 -4.21
CA LEU A 11 -3.32 -9.65 -3.01
C LEU A 11 -1.89 -9.92 -2.55
N ILE A 12 -0.99 -10.27 -3.47
CA ILE A 12 0.42 -10.54 -3.14
C ILE A 12 1.09 -9.27 -2.62
N TRP A 13 0.94 -8.18 -3.36
CA TRP A 13 1.52 -6.88 -3.01
C TRP A 13 0.93 -6.34 -1.71
N GLY A 14 -0.40 -6.44 -1.53
CA GLY A 14 -1.10 -6.03 -0.32
C GLY A 14 -0.71 -6.86 0.90
N GLY A 15 -0.58 -8.18 0.76
CA GLY A 15 -0.11 -9.08 1.80
C GLY A 15 1.32 -8.73 2.27
N LEU A 16 2.20 -8.41 1.32
CA LEU A 16 3.57 -8.00 1.63
C LEU A 16 3.61 -6.63 2.33
N MET A 17 2.75 -5.68 1.91
CA MET A 17 2.57 -4.41 2.62
C MET A 17 2.09 -4.61 4.05
N ILE A 18 1.10 -5.50 4.27
CA ILE A 18 0.64 -5.86 5.61
C ILE A 18 1.79 -6.44 6.43
N TYR A 19 2.59 -7.33 5.85
CA TYR A 19 3.75 -7.93 6.51
C TYR A 19 4.79 -6.88 6.95
N PHE A 20 5.09 -5.88 6.12
CA PHE A 20 6.03 -4.82 6.48
C PHE A 20 5.45 -3.82 7.49
N LEU A 21 4.15 -3.51 7.40
CA LEU A 21 3.48 -2.58 8.30
C LEU A 21 3.16 -3.19 9.67
N MET A 22 2.98 -4.51 9.76
CA MET A 22 2.62 -5.18 11.00
C MET A 22 3.85 -5.37 11.91
N PRO A 23 3.87 -4.75 13.11
CA PRO A 23 4.94 -5.02 14.06
C PRO A 23 4.63 -6.32 14.83
N PHE A 24 5.41 -7.37 14.59
CA PHE A 24 5.20 -8.70 15.19
C PHE A 24 5.45 -8.75 16.72
N ASN A 25 6.29 -7.85 17.25
CA ASN A 25 6.78 -7.93 18.63
C ASN A 25 6.18 -6.84 19.54
N LEU A 26 4.95 -6.43 19.27
CA LEU A 26 4.38 -5.28 19.95
C LEU A 26 3.33 -5.71 20.95
N GLU A 27 3.74 -5.76 22.23
CA GLU A 27 2.88 -6.07 23.36
C GLU A 27 1.64 -5.17 23.36
N LEU A 28 0.47 -5.80 23.39
CA LEU A 28 -0.82 -5.14 23.55
C LEU A 28 -0.94 -4.73 25.01
N GLN A 29 -0.66 -3.47 25.31
CA GLN A 29 -0.89 -2.92 26.64
C GLN A 29 -2.38 -2.60 26.80
N ALA A 30 -3.07 -3.41 27.60
CA ALA A 30 -4.44 -3.11 28.05
C ALA A 30 -4.39 -1.81 28.86
N MET A 31 -5.12 -0.80 28.41
CA MET A 31 -5.14 0.51 29.05
C MET A 31 -6.57 0.85 29.46
N PRO A 32 -6.93 0.62 30.74
CA PRO A 32 -8.25 0.97 31.22
C PRO A 32 -8.48 2.49 31.12
N ASN A 33 -9.68 2.88 30.70
CA ASN A 33 -10.18 4.26 30.69
C ASN A 33 -9.60 5.25 29.64
N ILE A 34 -9.00 4.77 28.55
CA ILE A 34 -8.49 5.65 27.48
C ILE A 34 -9.49 5.76 26.32
N ALA A 35 -9.71 6.99 25.83
CA ALA A 35 -10.58 7.24 24.68
C ALA A 35 -10.04 6.62 23.37
N PHE A 36 -10.93 6.13 22.51
CA PHE A 36 -10.58 5.52 21.21
C PHE A 36 -9.60 6.38 20.39
N SER A 37 -9.83 7.69 20.33
CA SER A 37 -8.99 8.63 19.58
C SER A 37 -7.53 8.64 20.06
N GLN A 38 -7.30 8.52 21.37
CA GLN A 38 -5.95 8.48 21.94
C GLN A 38 -5.25 7.16 21.62
N VAL A 39 -5.96 6.04 21.70
CA VAL A 39 -5.44 4.71 21.32
C VAL A 39 -5.13 4.66 19.82
N PHE A 40 -6.01 5.18 18.97
CA PHE A 40 -5.82 5.27 17.53
C PHE A 40 -4.59 6.13 17.16
N LYS A 41 -4.47 7.33 17.75
CA LYS A 41 -3.34 8.23 17.52
C LYS A 41 -2.00 7.64 17.98
N ARG A 42 -2.00 6.91 19.10
CA ARG A 42 -0.81 6.19 19.56
C ARG A 42 -0.42 5.08 18.58
N ASN A 43 -1.41 4.29 18.16
CA ASN A 43 -1.18 3.15 17.27
C ASN A 43 -0.75 3.59 15.87
N SER A 44 -1.26 4.71 15.36
CA SER A 44 -0.83 5.27 14.08
C SER A 44 0.64 5.71 14.12
N LEU A 45 1.05 6.48 15.15
CA LEU A 45 2.44 6.89 15.33
C LEU A 45 3.37 5.68 15.48
N LYS A 46 2.97 4.68 16.27
CA LYS A 46 3.77 3.48 16.50
C LYS A 46 3.93 2.63 15.24
N LEU A 47 2.92 2.64 14.35
CA LEU A 47 2.99 1.95 13.06
C LEU A 47 3.95 2.68 12.10
N ILE A 48 3.90 4.02 12.04
CA ILE A 48 4.74 4.84 11.16
C ILE A 48 6.23 4.78 11.54
N PHE A 49 6.54 4.90 12.84
CA PHE A 49 7.93 4.97 13.32
C PHE A 49 8.61 3.61 13.53
N HIS A 50 7.98 2.52 13.09
CA HIS A 50 8.57 1.20 13.20
C HIS A 50 9.63 0.97 12.10
N LYS A 51 10.75 0.31 12.44
CA LYS A 51 11.86 0.03 11.51
C LYS A 51 11.43 -0.66 10.20
N LYS A 52 10.40 -1.51 10.24
CA LYS A 52 9.88 -2.18 9.02
C LYS A 52 8.89 -1.33 8.22
N ALA A 53 8.33 -0.26 8.79
CA ALA A 53 7.47 0.66 8.03
C ALA A 53 8.26 1.41 6.95
N PHE A 54 9.58 1.61 7.16
CA PHE A 54 10.47 2.09 6.12
C PHE A 54 10.52 1.16 4.91
N LEU A 55 10.51 -0.17 5.11
CA LEU A 55 10.47 -1.14 4.01
C LEU A 55 9.16 -1.04 3.21
N ALA A 56 8.04 -0.80 3.89
CA ALA A 56 6.75 -0.55 3.22
C ALA A 56 6.80 0.72 2.36
N LEU A 57 7.41 1.80 2.87
CA LEU A 57 7.59 3.03 2.11
C LEU A 57 8.51 2.84 0.90
N VAL A 58 9.65 2.17 1.08
CA VAL A 58 10.56 1.81 -0.01
C VAL A 58 9.84 0.98 -1.06
N MET A 59 9.05 -0.02 -0.64
CA MET A 59 8.26 -0.85 -1.55
C MET A 59 7.27 -0.03 -2.39
N VAL A 60 6.57 0.94 -1.79
CA VAL A 60 5.69 1.86 -2.53
C VAL A 60 6.49 2.68 -3.54
N VAL A 61 7.59 3.31 -3.12
CA VAL A 61 8.42 4.14 -4.02
C VAL A 61 8.96 3.32 -5.20
N VAL A 62 9.47 2.12 -4.94
CA VAL A 62 9.95 1.20 -5.99
C VAL A 62 8.82 0.82 -6.94
N THR A 63 7.62 0.57 -6.41
CA THR A 63 6.44 0.22 -7.23
C THR A 63 6.03 1.39 -8.13
N LEU A 64 6.03 2.62 -7.59
CA LEU A 64 5.73 3.83 -8.37
C LEU A 64 6.76 4.08 -9.46
N TYR A 65 8.05 3.91 -9.14
CA TYR A 65 9.14 4.01 -10.12
C TYR A 65 8.99 2.95 -11.22
N TYR A 66 8.65 1.71 -10.84
CA TYR A 66 8.40 0.63 -11.79
C TYR A 66 7.27 0.98 -12.77
N PHE A 67 6.12 1.47 -12.28
CA PHE A 67 5.03 1.89 -13.18
C PHE A 67 5.49 2.98 -14.14
N TRP A 68 6.20 3.99 -13.65
CA TRP A 68 6.72 5.06 -14.49
C TRP A 68 7.62 4.53 -15.61
N GLN A 69 8.58 3.66 -15.28
CA GLN A 69 9.49 3.07 -16.27
C GLN A 69 8.76 2.13 -17.24
N PHE A 70 7.86 1.29 -16.74
CA PHE A 70 7.11 0.33 -17.55
C PHE A 70 6.28 1.05 -18.62
N TYR A 71 5.45 2.01 -18.21
CA TYR A 71 4.63 2.78 -19.15
C TYR A 71 5.47 3.73 -20.04
N GLY A 72 6.59 4.24 -19.53
CA GLY A 72 7.56 4.98 -20.35
C GLY A 72 8.14 4.11 -21.47
N SER A 73 8.45 2.84 -21.20
CA SER A 73 8.97 1.90 -22.20
C SER A 73 7.95 1.60 -23.30
N ILE A 74 6.66 1.50 -22.97
CA ILE A 74 5.57 1.33 -23.94
C ILE A 74 5.52 2.52 -24.90
N GLN A 75 5.62 3.74 -24.37
CA GLN A 75 5.62 4.94 -25.20
C GLN A 75 6.82 4.98 -26.16
N VAL A 76 8.02 4.64 -25.66
CA VAL A 76 9.23 4.55 -26.49
C VAL A 76 9.05 3.49 -27.58
N TYR A 77 8.51 2.32 -27.23
CA TYR A 77 8.24 1.26 -28.19
C TYR A 77 7.29 1.72 -29.30
N GLN A 78 6.16 2.34 -28.94
CA GLN A 78 5.17 2.85 -29.89
C GLN A 78 5.76 3.89 -30.85
N THR A 79 6.69 4.71 -30.36
CA THR A 79 7.37 5.71 -31.19
C THR A 79 8.29 5.08 -32.23
N ILE A 80 8.94 3.95 -31.89
CA ILE A 80 9.93 3.29 -32.75
C ILE A 80 9.28 2.28 -33.71
N HIS A 81 8.27 1.54 -33.25
CA HIS A 81 7.69 0.40 -33.98
C HIS A 81 6.25 0.64 -34.46
N GLY A 82 5.68 1.82 -34.19
CA GLY A 82 4.27 2.11 -34.43
C GLY A 82 3.37 1.57 -33.32
N GLU A 83 2.06 1.81 -33.43
CA GLU A 83 1.07 1.38 -32.42
C GLU A 83 0.76 -0.12 -32.47
N ASP A 84 1.29 -0.83 -33.47
CA ASP A 84 1.07 -2.26 -33.69
C ASP A 84 1.63 -3.09 -32.52
N GLY A 85 0.71 -3.63 -31.72
CA GLY A 85 1.00 -4.51 -30.59
C GLY A 85 0.56 -4.00 -29.22
N PHE A 86 0.12 -2.75 -29.09
CA PHE A 86 -0.36 -2.20 -27.81
C PHE A 86 -1.71 -1.51 -27.94
N THR A 87 -2.67 -1.92 -27.10
CA THR A 87 -4.01 -1.29 -26.98
C THR A 87 -4.01 0.00 -26.16
N ILE A 88 -2.86 0.42 -25.64
CA ILE A 88 -2.73 1.57 -24.74
C ILE A 88 -2.46 2.83 -25.58
N VAL A 89 -3.48 3.66 -25.76
CA VAL A 89 -3.37 4.91 -26.56
C VAL A 89 -2.57 5.99 -25.84
N ASN A 90 -2.65 6.03 -24.49
CA ASN A 90 -1.89 7.01 -23.70
C ASN A 90 -1.20 6.34 -22.49
N PRO A 91 0.04 5.83 -22.68
CA PRO A 91 0.77 5.13 -21.63
C PRO A 91 1.02 5.98 -20.37
N LYS A 92 1.25 7.28 -20.53
CA LYS A 92 1.52 8.17 -19.39
C LYS A 92 0.30 8.35 -18.49
N GLU A 93 -0.89 8.51 -19.06
CA GLU A 93 -2.12 8.62 -18.28
C GLU A 93 -2.39 7.34 -17.49
N HIS A 94 -2.19 6.18 -18.12
CA HIS A 94 -2.28 4.91 -17.41
C HIS A 94 -1.25 4.80 -16.28
N ALA A 95 -0.01 5.21 -16.49
CA ALA A 95 0.98 5.26 -15.42
C ALA A 95 0.47 6.04 -14.20
N ILE A 96 -0.09 7.23 -14.44
CA ILE A 96 -0.65 8.08 -13.38
C ILE A 96 -1.80 7.39 -12.66
N TYR A 97 -2.73 6.75 -13.38
CA TYR A 97 -3.85 6.04 -12.76
C TYR A 97 -3.39 4.88 -11.87
N TYR A 98 -2.44 4.06 -12.33
CA TYR A 98 -1.90 2.96 -11.52
C TYR A 98 -1.10 3.48 -10.32
N MET A 99 -0.35 4.56 -10.47
CA MET A 99 0.36 5.21 -9.37
C MET A 99 -0.59 5.73 -8.29
N ILE A 100 -1.62 6.50 -8.68
CA ILE A 100 -2.64 7.02 -7.76
C ILE A 100 -3.39 5.87 -7.08
N GLY A 101 -3.82 4.87 -7.86
CA GLY A 101 -4.51 3.69 -7.33
C GLY A 101 -3.69 2.94 -6.29
N THR A 102 -2.38 2.78 -6.53
CA THR A 102 -1.46 2.13 -5.60
C THR A 102 -1.27 2.95 -4.32
N CYS A 103 -1.16 4.27 -4.43
CA CYS A 103 -1.11 5.16 -3.25
C CYS A 103 -2.38 5.05 -2.40
N ILE A 104 -3.56 5.11 -3.03
CA ILE A 104 -4.85 4.97 -2.33
C ILE A 104 -4.94 3.60 -1.65
N TYR A 105 -4.58 2.52 -2.36
CA TYR A 105 -4.60 1.17 -1.82
C TYR A 105 -3.66 1.01 -0.60
N SER A 106 -2.48 1.62 -0.66
CA SER A 106 -1.52 1.65 0.46
C SER A 106 -2.10 2.34 1.70
N ILE A 107 -2.74 3.49 1.50
CA ILE A 107 -3.38 4.27 2.58
C ILE A 107 -4.52 3.46 3.20
N LEU A 108 -5.34 2.79 2.38
CA LEU A 108 -6.43 1.95 2.88
C LEU A 108 -5.91 0.79 3.73
N ILE A 109 -4.87 0.08 3.29
CA ILE A 109 -4.24 -0.99 4.08
C ILE A 109 -3.74 -0.43 5.42
N TYR A 110 -3.06 0.72 5.39
CA TYR A 110 -2.56 1.36 6.60
C TYR A 110 -3.70 1.69 7.59
N ILE A 111 -4.77 2.34 7.12
CA ILE A 111 -5.93 2.68 7.97
C ILE A 111 -6.57 1.42 8.56
N LEU A 112 -6.78 0.37 7.74
CA LEU A 112 -7.36 -0.89 8.18
C LEU A 112 -6.52 -1.56 9.27
N LEU A 113 -5.18 -1.51 9.16
CA LEU A 113 -4.29 -2.06 10.18
C LEU A 113 -4.37 -1.30 11.49
N VAL A 114 -4.36 0.04 11.45
CA VAL A 114 -4.48 0.86 12.66
C VAL A 114 -5.85 0.66 13.32
N LEU A 115 -6.93 0.59 12.54
CA LEU A 115 -8.27 0.30 13.04
C LEU A 115 -8.34 -1.09 13.71
N ARG A 116 -7.92 -2.14 12.99
CA ARG A 116 -7.91 -3.52 13.52
C ARG A 116 -7.16 -3.59 14.85
N ARG A 117 -6.02 -2.92 14.94
CA ARG A 117 -5.22 -2.87 16.16
C ARG A 117 -5.91 -2.14 17.29
N THR A 118 -6.49 -0.98 17.00
CA THR A 118 -7.20 -0.16 17.99
C THR A 118 -8.40 -0.92 18.57
N TYR A 119 -9.18 -1.58 17.72
CA TYR A 119 -10.28 -2.44 18.16
C TYR A 119 -9.79 -3.61 19.03
N LYS A 120 -8.65 -4.23 18.69
CA LYS A 120 -8.09 -5.33 19.48
C LYS A 120 -7.61 -4.87 20.85
N GLU A 121 -6.96 -3.71 20.97
CA GLU A 121 -6.52 -3.14 22.25
C GLU A 121 -7.71 -2.77 23.15
N LEU A 122 -8.77 -2.21 22.58
CA LEU A 122 -10.00 -1.90 23.33
C LEU A 122 -10.77 -3.15 23.77
N ALA A 123 -10.84 -4.18 22.93
CA ALA A 123 -11.53 -5.43 23.24
C ALA A 123 -10.88 -6.22 24.39
N ILE A 124 -9.56 -6.13 24.55
CA ILE A 124 -8.83 -6.77 25.67
C ILE A 124 -9.11 -6.06 27.02
N THR A 125 -9.57 -4.82 26.99
CA THR A 125 -9.75 -3.98 28.18
C THR A 125 -11.18 -4.03 28.74
N LYS A 126 -12.13 -4.63 28.01
CA LYS A 126 -13.50 -4.89 28.47
C LYS A 126 -13.59 -6.25 29.15
#